data_AF-A0A933K9X4-F1
#
_entry.id   AF-A0A933K9X4-F1
#
_cell.length_a   1.000
_cell.length_b   1.000
_cell.length_c   1.000
_cell.angle_alpha   90.00
_cell.angle_beta   90.00
_cell.angle_gamma   90.00
#
_symmetry.space_group_name_H-M   'P 1'
#
loop_
_entity.id
_entity.type
_entity.pdbx_description
1 polymer ?
#
loop_
_entity_poly.entity_id
_entity_poly.type
_entity_poly.pdbx_seq_one_letter_code
_entity_poly.pdbx_strand_id
1 'polypeptide(L)'
;MAKRTSIVLDEETRRAARELANRLDCSTSEAIRRAILRFRDLTSGVPLRVRKERGRTLERLAELFEGHDAAEEIARLKKEDEGF
;
A
#
# COMPACT_ATOMS: atom_id res chain seq x y z
N MET A 1 -14.27 12.56 13.97
CA MET A 1 -15.52 12.24 13.24
C MET A 1 -15.18 11.70 11.87
N ALA A 2 -15.77 10.59 11.45
CA ALA A 2 -15.60 10.11 10.08
C ALA A 2 -16.23 11.11 9.09
N LYS A 3 -15.46 11.57 8.10
CA LYS A 3 -16.00 12.38 7.00
C LYS A 3 -16.97 11.50 6.20
N ARG A 4 -18.22 11.96 6.03
CA ARG A 4 -19.18 11.30 5.14
C ARG A 4 -18.80 11.58 3.69
N THR A 5 -18.86 10.55 2.86
CA THR A 5 -18.62 10.65 1.41
C THR A 5 -19.87 10.16 0.70
N SER A 6 -20.37 10.95 -0.23
CA SER A 6 -21.49 10.58 -1.10
C SER A 6 -20.96 10.25 -2.48
N ILE A 7 -21.42 9.14 -3.05
CA ILE A 7 -21.12 8.74 -4.43
C ILE A 7 -22.44 8.51 -5.16
N VAL A 8 -22.50 8.90 -6.43
CA VAL A 8 -23.65 8.65 -7.30
C VAL A 8 -23.36 7.39 -8.10
N LEU A 9 -24.27 6.42 -8.02
CA LEU A 9 -24.19 5.17 -8.76
C LEU A 9 -25.31 5.13 -9.79
N ASP A 10 -24.98 4.65 -10.99
CA ASP A 10 -25.98 4.20 -11.95
C ASP A 10 -26.77 2.99 -11.39
N GLU A 11 -27.85 2.63 -12.06
CA GLU A 11 -28.75 1.59 -11.56
C GLU A 11 -28.08 0.20 -11.56
N GLU A 12 -27.22 -0.08 -12.54
CA GLU A 12 -26.48 -1.33 -12.62
C GLU A 12 -25.50 -1.50 -11.45
N THR A 13 -24.67 -0.48 -11.19
CA THR A 13 -23.72 -0.49 -10.08
C THR A 13 -24.44 -0.51 -8.73
N ARG A 14 -25.59 0.17 -8.62
CA ARG A 14 -26.44 0.12 -7.42
C ARG A 14 -26.97 -1.28 -7.16
N ARG A 15 -27.40 -2.00 -8.20
CA ARG A 15 -27.87 -3.39 -8.09
C ARG A 15 -26.73 -4.30 -7.65
N ALA A 16 -25.57 -4.20 -8.31
CA ALA A 16 -24.38 -4.96 -7.96
C ALA A 16 -23.94 -4.72 -6.50
N ALA A 17 -23.99 -3.47 -6.03
CA ALA A 17 -23.67 -3.13 -4.64
C ALA A 17 -24.64 -3.78 -3.63
N ARG A 18 -25.94 -3.83 -3.94
CA ARG A 18 -26.94 -4.50 -3.09
C ARG A 18 -26.75 -6.02 -3.08
N GLU A 19 -26.49 -6.63 -4.23
CA GLU A 19 -26.20 -8.06 -4.33
C GLU A 19 -24.94 -8.44 -3.54
N LEU A 20 -23.89 -7.63 -3.64
CA LEU A 20 -22.67 -7.82 -2.87
C LEU A 20 -22.94 -7.68 -1.36
N ALA A 21 -23.74 -6.70 -0.95
CA ALA A 21 -24.13 -6.49 0.43
C ALA A 21 -24.90 -7.70 1.01
N ASN A 22 -25.86 -8.23 0.24
CA ASN A 22 -26.61 -9.43 0.62
C ASN A 22 -25.70 -10.65 0.77
N ARG A 23 -24.73 -10.84 -0.13
CA ARG A 23 -23.78 -11.96 -0.05
C ARG A 23 -22.83 -11.85 1.15
N LEU A 24 -22.51 -10.64 1.58
CA LEU A 24 -21.58 -10.38 2.68
C LEU A 24 -22.27 -10.14 4.03
N ASP A 25 -23.60 -10.25 4.08
CA ASP A 25 -24.45 -9.95 5.24
C ASP A 25 -24.09 -8.61 5.91
N CYS A 26 -24.04 -7.54 5.11
CA CYS A 26 -23.68 -6.21 5.59
C CYS A 26 -24.46 -5.10 4.88
N SER A 27 -24.30 -3.85 5.34
CA SER A 27 -24.93 -2.71 4.66
C SER A 27 -24.31 -2.45 3.29
N THR A 28 -25.10 -1.90 2.35
CA THR A 28 -24.62 -1.50 1.01
C THR A 28 -23.39 -0.58 1.08
N SER A 29 -23.38 0.37 2.01
CA SER A 29 -22.25 1.29 2.20
C SER A 29 -20.97 0.56 2.64
N GLU A 30 -21.08 -0.45 3.49
CA GLU A 30 -19.92 -1.25 3.94
C GLU A 30 -19.43 -2.19 2.82
N ALA A 31 -20.35 -2.78 2.04
CA ALA A 31 -19.99 -3.57 0.87
C ALA A 31 -19.21 -2.74 -0.16
N ILE A 32 -19.69 -1.53 -0.47
CA ILE A 32 -19.00 -0.57 -1.35
C ILE A 32 -17.62 -0.22 -0.80
N ARG A 33 -17.52 0.10 0.50
CA ARG A 33 -16.24 0.42 1.14
C ARG A 33 -15.23 -0.72 0.97
N ARG A 34 -15.64 -1.97 1.23
CA ARG A 34 -14.79 -3.15 1.07
C ARG A 34 -14.37 -3.37 -0.39
N ALA A 35 -15.30 -3.18 -1.34
CA ALA A 35 -15.01 -3.31 -2.76
C ALA A 35 -13.95 -2.29 -3.23
N ILE A 36 -14.08 -1.02 -2.84
CA ILE A 36 -13.12 0.04 -3.19
C ILE A 36 -11.73 -0.26 -2.60
N LEU A 37 -11.67 -0.66 -1.32
CA LEU A 37 -10.40 -1.00 -0.68
C LEU A 37 -9.73 -2.21 -1.36
N ARG A 38 -10.52 -3.23 -1.68
CA ARG A 38 -10.03 -4.42 -2.40
C ARG A 38 -9.54 -4.04 -3.80
N PHE A 39 -10.28 -3.23 -4.54
CA PHE A 39 -9.89 -2.76 -5.87
C PHE A 39 -8.60 -1.92 -5.81
N ARG A 40 -8.47 -1.01 -4.84
CA ARG A 40 -7.22 -0.29 -4.57
C ARG A 40 -6.07 -1.26 -4.31
N ASP A 41 -6.27 -2.26 -3.45
CA ASP A 41 -5.20 -3.20 -3.09
C ASP A 41 -4.77 -4.06 -4.29
N LEU A 42 -5.72 -4.45 -5.15
CA LEU A 42 -5.45 -5.18 -6.39
C LEU A 42 -4.75 -4.31 -7.45
N THR A 43 -5.16 -3.04 -7.61
CA THR A 43 -4.65 -2.16 -8.68
C THR A 43 -3.38 -1.43 -8.31
N SER A 44 -3.24 -1.01 -7.05
CA SER A 44 -2.09 -0.25 -6.54
C SER A 44 -1.07 -1.13 -5.82
N GLY A 45 -1.33 -2.44 -5.69
CA GLY A 45 -0.39 -3.48 -5.28
C GLY A 45 0.13 -3.44 -3.84
N VAL A 46 -0.13 -2.38 -3.08
CA VAL A 46 0.48 -2.19 -1.76
C VAL A 46 -0.53 -1.65 -0.75
N PRO A 47 -1.00 -2.47 0.21
CA PRO A 47 -1.82 -2.01 1.33
C PRO A 47 -1.14 -0.84 2.05
N LEU A 48 -1.91 0.13 2.54
CA LEU A 48 -1.38 1.36 3.14
C LEU A 48 -0.31 1.11 4.23
N ARG A 49 -0.46 0.03 5.01
CA ARG A 49 0.53 -0.40 6.01
C ARG A 49 1.88 -0.75 5.36
N VAL A 50 1.85 -1.54 4.29
CA VAL A 50 3.04 -1.95 3.52
C VAL A 50 3.67 -0.75 2.80
N ARG A 51 2.87 0.22 2.35
CA ARG A 51 3.39 1.47 1.74
C ARG A 51 4.14 2.32 2.78
N LYS A 52 3.61 2.44 3.99
CA LYS A 52 4.27 3.14 5.11
C LYS A 52 5.54 2.43 5.55
N GLU A 53 5.51 1.10 5.57
CA GLU A 53 6.68 0.28 5.89
C GLU A 53 7.77 0.46 4.83
N ARG A 54 7.45 0.40 3.53
CA ARG A 54 8.39 0.74 2.45
C ARG A 54 8.97 2.14 2.58
N GLY A 55 8.14 3.14 2.88
CA GLY A 55 8.61 4.51 3.10
C GLY A 55 9.65 4.59 4.20
N ARG A 56 9.38 3.97 5.36
CA ARG A 56 10.33 3.91 6.49
C ARG A 56 11.59 3.13 6.16
N THR A 57 11.49 2.04 5.41
CA THR A 57 12.67 1.26 4.97
C THR A 57 13.53 2.09 4.02
N LEU A 58 12.92 2.86 3.12
CA LEU A 58 13.65 3.73 2.19
C LEU A 58 14.27 4.95 2.89
N GLU A 59 13.58 5.57 3.84
CA GLU A 59 14.14 6.61 4.71
C GLU A 59 15.34 6.07 5.49
N ARG A 60 15.22 4.88 6.07
CA ARG A 60 16.30 4.26 6.83
C ARG A 60 17.49 3.84 5.95
N LEU A 61 17.24 3.40 4.71
CA LEU A 61 18.28 3.18 3.72
C LEU A 61 18.96 4.50 3.36
N ALA A 62 18.19 5.56 3.11
CA ALA A 62 18.75 6.88 2.81
C ALA A 62 19.64 7.36 3.96
N GLU A 63 19.18 7.26 5.22
CA GLU A 63 19.99 7.60 6.41
C GLU A 63 21.26 6.76 6.53
N LEU A 64 21.19 5.45 6.29
CA LEU A 64 22.35 4.55 6.34
C LEU A 64 23.40 4.85 5.27
N PHE A 65 22.99 5.47 4.16
CA PHE A 65 23.87 5.79 3.04
C PHE A 65 24.08 7.31 2.86
N GLU A 66 23.55 8.14 3.76
CA GLU A 66 23.71 9.60 3.69
C GLU A 66 25.14 9.96 4.09
N GLY A 67 25.87 10.61 3.17
CA GLY A 67 27.27 10.96 3.38
C GLY A 67 28.28 9.83 3.08
N HIS A 68 27.82 8.67 2.61
CA HIS A 68 28.71 7.59 2.16
C HIS A 68 29.02 7.72 0.66
N ASP A 69 30.30 7.73 0.29
CA ASP A 69 30.71 7.54 -1.10
C ASP A 69 30.58 6.05 -1.45
N ALA A 70 29.67 5.74 -2.37
CA ALA A 70 29.43 4.37 -2.82
C ALA A 70 30.70 3.69 -3.36
N ALA A 71 31.63 4.44 -3.96
CA ALA A 71 32.88 3.88 -4.46
C ALA A 71 33.83 3.48 -3.33
N GLU A 72 33.94 4.29 -2.28
CA GLU A 72 34.75 3.98 -1.09
C GLU A 72 34.16 2.81 -0.29
N GLU A 73 32.84 2.77 -0.14
CA GLU A 73 32.14 1.71 0.58
C GLU A 73 32.31 0.35 -0.11
N ILE A 74 32.20 0.32 -1.46
CA ILE A 74 32.46 -0.88 -2.26
C ILE A 74 33.92 -1.32 -2.17
N ALA A 75 34.87 -0.37 -2.18
CA ALA A 75 36.29 -0.67 -2.03
C ALA A 75 36.61 -1.26 -0.65
N ARG A 76 35.97 -0.77 0.42
CA ARG A 76 36.09 -1.31 1.78
C ARG A 76 35.56 -2.74 1.86
N LEU A 77 34.34 -2.98 1.38
CA LEU A 77 33.70 -4.30 1.42
C LEU A 77 34.49 -5.36 0.64
N LYS A 78 35.03 -5.01 -0.55
CA LYS A 78 35.89 -5.91 -1.31
C LYS A 78 37.18 -6.27 -0.58
N LYS A 79 37.73 -5.33 0.19
CA LYS A 79 38.96 -5.54 0.98
C LYS A 79 38.70 -6.39 2.23
N GLU A 80 37.51 -6.33 2.80
CA GLU A 80 37.05 -7.22 3.87
C GLU A 80 36.80 -8.65 3.37
N ASP A 81 36.28 -8.81 2.14
CA ASP A 81 36.08 -10.12 1.50
C ASP A 81 37.38 -10.81 1.07
N GLU A 82 38.43 -10.07 0.70
CA GLU A 82 39.77 -10.62 0.39
C GLU A 82 40.52 -11.15 1.63
N GLY A 83 39.99 -10.93 2.84
CA GLY A 83 40.55 -11.39 4.11
C GLY A 83 40.14 -12.82 4.53
N PHE A 84 39.37 -13.53 3.71
CA PHE A 84 38.92 -14.91 3.93
C PHE A 84 39.62 -15.94 3.03
#